data_AF-A0A848N157-F1
#
_entry.id   AF-A0A848N157-F1
#
_cell.length_a   1.000
_cell.length_b   1.000
_cell.length_c   1.000
_cell.angle_alpha   90.00
_cell.angle_beta   90.00
_cell.angle_gamma   90.00
#
_symmetry.space_group_name_H-M   'P 1'
#
loop_
_entity.id
_entity.type
_entity.pdbx_description
1 polymer ?
#
loop_
_entity_poly.entity_id
_entity_poly.type
_entity_poly.pdbx_seq_one_letter_code
_entity_poly.pdbx_strand_id
1 'polypeptide(L)'
;LFSLSNQSEVHLTGAGTGTTENIQIGNNNARPELSVTDGSTLSVTTTSGTTAATDTANNAIHLRGPDPKAIFNDAELNIEIISGSRRGLYLNGINSDLRILDSNIEVKTSSNTSAIEILESNNGSAVIRNSKVSIPTGYLYLMTGETLEIDNSEIDSARLFHNAINVVIKNNSFVNLQQDGTRSAGGFVSPRLPTEGVMGSDRPGQTILITTAAIVSIKRSDGMGASGHGLRMGSGNSTVFVEQGGKLYVDNVGNGIPNDSQNGAPNAGVSFRNGNNNKFIVKDPGSEVSIIAENGAAITNSWGSTKFSMDLEVSNGGYLSAVSNTATTASGTFNVATLNVNFDNPLFLDFRNLQSNGGVVFSSGIASTLTASNSDLALWQRLSDLDSDPTFNFRRLDYSFSGSNLSTLVSTSSPEQLNTSVIGNSGLSPFSRLSSNNGRWAIADELRVPTNADKKIHGRVSLPVGLDDSRP
;
A
#
# COMPACT_ATOMS: atom_id res chain seq x y z
N LEU A 1 20.11 30.54 -6.04
CA LEU A 1 20.24 29.94 -4.71
C LEU A 1 19.46 30.77 -3.72
N PHE A 2 18.61 30.14 -2.92
CA PHE A 2 18.06 30.70 -1.68
C PHE A 2 18.55 29.80 -0.55
N SER A 3 19.26 30.35 0.43
CA SER A 3 19.88 29.58 1.51
C SER A 3 19.60 30.20 2.87
N LEU A 4 19.15 29.37 3.82
CA LEU A 4 19.05 29.68 5.24
C LEU A 4 19.95 28.71 6.01
N SER A 5 20.75 29.24 6.92
CA SER A 5 21.67 28.47 7.76
C SER A 5 21.90 29.17 9.10
N ASN A 6 22.60 28.51 10.02
CA ASN A 6 22.94 29.03 11.35
C ASN A 6 21.70 29.50 12.14
N GLN A 7 20.69 28.63 12.24
CA GLN A 7 19.45 28.90 12.97
C GLN A 7 18.74 30.18 12.48
N SER A 8 18.81 30.45 11.17
CA SER A 8 18.13 31.59 10.58
C SER A 8 16.66 31.31 10.41
N GLU A 9 15.84 32.33 10.57
CA GLU A 9 14.39 32.22 10.37
C GLU A 9 13.91 33.19 9.29
N VAL A 10 13.09 32.68 8.37
CA VAL A 10 12.34 33.51 7.43
C VAL A 10 10.86 33.18 7.55
N HIS A 11 10.07 34.20 7.86
CA HIS A 11 8.61 34.11 7.91
C HIS A 11 8.00 35.04 6.86
N LEU A 12 7.29 34.47 5.89
CA LEU A 12 6.60 35.21 4.84
C LEU A 12 5.10 35.09 5.03
N THR A 13 4.43 36.23 5.17
CA THR A 13 2.97 36.32 5.07
C THR A 13 2.62 36.96 3.73
N GLY A 14 1.94 36.21 2.88
CA GLY A 14 1.44 36.68 1.60
C GLY A 14 -0.08 36.73 1.56
N ALA A 15 -0.60 37.55 0.66
CA ALA A 15 -1.98 37.48 0.21
C ALA A 15 -2.00 37.81 -1.29
N GLY A 16 -2.97 37.28 -2.03
CA GLY A 16 -3.11 37.69 -3.42
C GLY A 16 -4.02 36.81 -4.27
N THR A 17 -4.19 37.24 -5.51
CA THR A 17 -5.05 36.57 -6.50
C THR A 17 -4.46 35.27 -7.05
N GLY A 18 -3.23 34.88 -6.66
CA GLY A 18 -2.62 33.62 -7.12
C GLY A 18 -2.01 33.67 -8.52
N THR A 19 -1.73 34.87 -9.05
CA THR A 19 -1.08 35.05 -10.36
C THR A 19 0.44 34.82 -10.34
N THR A 20 1.07 34.95 -9.16
CA THR A 20 2.52 34.76 -8.96
C THR A 20 2.82 33.88 -7.76
N GLU A 21 4.07 33.45 -7.66
CA GLU A 21 4.60 32.70 -6.52
C GLU A 21 4.89 33.61 -5.30
N ASN A 22 4.96 33.05 -4.09
CA ASN A 22 5.46 33.78 -2.92
C ASN A 22 7.00 33.80 -2.92
N ILE A 23 7.62 32.64 -3.18
CA ILE A 23 9.04 32.49 -3.44
C ILE A 23 9.21 31.79 -4.78
N GLN A 24 9.89 32.45 -5.72
CA GLN A 24 10.36 31.83 -6.96
C GLN A 24 11.89 31.77 -6.95
N ILE A 25 12.43 30.58 -7.18
CA ILE A 25 13.87 30.33 -7.26
C ILE A 25 14.17 29.80 -8.66
N GLY A 26 15.20 30.35 -9.29
CA GLY A 26 15.66 29.91 -10.61
C GLY A 26 15.13 30.73 -11.75
N ASN A 27 13.81 30.94 -11.85
CA ASN A 27 13.20 31.56 -13.03
C ASN A 27 13.69 30.95 -14.36
N ASN A 28 13.71 29.61 -14.44
CA ASN A 28 14.26 28.78 -15.53
C ASN A 28 15.80 28.71 -15.60
N ASN A 29 16.55 29.21 -14.62
CA ASN A 29 17.97 28.90 -14.50
C ASN A 29 18.20 27.39 -14.38
N ALA A 30 19.34 26.90 -14.86
CA ALA A 30 19.62 25.47 -14.96
C ALA A 30 19.48 24.71 -13.63
N ARG A 31 19.96 25.32 -12.54
CA ARG A 31 20.15 24.66 -11.23
C ARG A 31 19.58 25.52 -10.10
N PRO A 32 18.26 25.68 -9.98
CA PRO A 32 17.69 26.38 -8.85
C PRO A 32 17.84 25.55 -7.60
N GLU A 33 18.27 26.20 -6.52
CA GLU A 33 18.54 25.53 -5.26
C GLU A 33 17.90 26.29 -4.10
N LEU A 34 17.13 25.56 -3.29
CA LEU A 34 16.65 25.92 -1.98
C LEU A 34 17.42 25.08 -0.95
N SER A 35 18.06 25.73 0.01
CA SER A 35 18.76 25.07 1.11
C SER A 35 18.33 25.68 2.43
N VAL A 36 17.77 24.89 3.34
CA VAL A 36 17.44 25.29 4.71
C VAL A 36 18.16 24.32 5.64
N THR A 37 19.10 24.83 6.45
CA THR A 37 20.01 23.97 7.23
C THR A 37 20.30 24.50 8.64
N ASP A 38 20.92 23.66 9.47
CA ASP A 38 21.53 24.04 10.76
C ASP A 38 20.55 24.69 11.74
N GLY A 39 19.42 24.05 11.97
CA GLY A 39 18.30 24.49 12.82
C GLY A 39 17.50 25.65 12.24
N SER A 40 17.61 25.93 10.93
CA SER A 40 16.90 27.07 10.31
C SER A 40 15.44 26.76 9.99
N THR A 41 14.62 27.82 9.96
CA THR A 41 13.18 27.73 9.70
C THR A 41 12.78 28.55 8.48
N LEU A 42 11.99 27.96 7.59
CA LEU A 42 11.29 28.66 6.51
C LEU A 42 9.77 28.50 6.67
N SER A 43 9.08 29.63 6.83
CA SER A 43 7.63 29.66 6.99
C SER A 43 6.96 30.50 5.91
N VAL A 44 5.89 29.99 5.30
CA VAL A 44 5.05 30.71 4.34
C VAL A 44 3.58 30.55 4.70
N THR A 45 2.92 31.65 5.04
CA THR A 45 1.47 31.71 5.22
C THR A 45 0.86 32.55 4.11
N THR A 46 -0.10 32.00 3.34
CA THR A 46 -0.57 32.68 2.13
C THR A 46 -2.01 32.34 1.76
N THR A 47 -2.56 33.12 0.83
CA THR A 47 -3.87 32.89 0.20
C THR A 47 -3.74 32.85 -1.32
N SER A 48 -4.80 32.40 -1.98
CA SER A 48 -4.93 32.47 -3.42
C SER A 48 -6.37 32.73 -3.86
N GLY A 49 -6.52 33.63 -4.83
CA GLY A 49 -7.80 33.91 -5.49
C GLY A 49 -8.00 33.13 -6.80
N THR A 50 -6.99 32.40 -7.29
CA THR A 50 -7.09 31.59 -8.51
C THR A 50 -7.59 30.18 -8.20
N THR A 51 -8.37 29.64 -9.13
CA THR A 51 -9.03 28.34 -8.98
C THR A 51 -8.12 27.14 -9.22
N ALA A 52 -6.93 27.33 -9.83
CA ALA A 52 -5.98 26.25 -10.09
C ALA A 52 -4.52 26.76 -10.04
N ALA A 53 -3.59 25.86 -9.73
CA ALA A 53 -2.16 26.10 -9.91
C ALA A 53 -1.67 25.63 -11.28
N THR A 54 -0.57 26.23 -11.76
CA THR A 54 0.07 25.85 -13.01
C THR A 54 1.57 25.69 -12.81
N ASP A 55 2.24 25.20 -13.85
CA ASP A 55 3.69 25.04 -13.83
C ASP A 55 4.45 26.38 -13.73
N THR A 56 3.77 27.51 -13.88
CA THR A 56 4.40 28.84 -13.87
C THR A 56 3.75 29.82 -12.90
N ALA A 57 2.71 29.43 -12.16
CA ALA A 57 1.97 30.33 -11.29
C ALA A 57 1.26 29.60 -10.14
N ASN A 58 0.90 30.37 -9.11
CA ASN A 58 0.14 29.90 -7.95
C ASN A 58 0.82 28.78 -7.16
N ASN A 59 2.11 28.95 -6.88
CA ASN A 59 2.92 28.08 -6.02
C ASN A 59 3.41 28.90 -4.82
N ALA A 60 3.43 28.38 -3.60
CA ALA A 60 3.97 29.10 -2.45
C ALA A 60 5.50 29.19 -2.61
N ILE A 61 6.16 28.04 -2.79
CA ILE A 61 7.59 27.95 -3.08
C ILE A 61 7.77 27.20 -4.39
N HIS A 62 8.46 27.80 -5.35
CA HIS A 62 8.65 27.24 -6.69
C HIS A 62 10.12 27.25 -7.09
N LEU A 63 10.69 26.07 -7.29
CA LEU A 63 12.02 25.91 -7.88
C LEU A 63 11.83 25.59 -9.36
N ARG A 64 12.18 26.55 -10.23
CA ARG A 64 11.91 26.49 -11.66
C ARG A 64 13.20 26.42 -12.47
N GLY A 65 13.47 25.27 -13.08
CA GLY A 65 14.68 24.99 -13.85
C GLY A 65 14.84 23.49 -14.10
N PRO A 66 15.68 23.04 -15.05
CA PRO A 66 15.82 21.62 -15.39
C PRO A 66 16.32 20.73 -14.25
N ASP A 67 17.19 21.24 -13.37
CA ASP A 67 17.81 20.49 -12.26
C ASP A 67 17.50 21.14 -10.89
N PRO A 68 16.23 21.17 -10.44
CA PRO A 68 15.86 21.84 -9.20
C PRO A 68 16.24 20.98 -8.00
N LYS A 69 16.79 21.63 -6.98
CA LYS A 69 17.26 20.96 -5.76
C LYS A 69 16.70 21.64 -4.52
N ALA A 70 15.98 20.88 -3.71
CA ALA A 70 15.50 21.34 -2.41
C ALA A 70 16.14 20.49 -1.30
N ILE A 71 16.83 21.14 -0.38
CA ILE A 71 17.51 20.50 0.75
C ILE A 71 16.99 21.12 2.05
N PHE A 72 16.47 20.25 2.90
CA PHE A 72 16.16 20.51 4.30
C PHE A 72 17.05 19.57 5.10
N ASN A 73 17.95 20.12 5.92
CA ASN A 73 18.90 19.33 6.69
C ASN A 73 19.06 19.92 8.09
N ASP A 74 18.51 19.27 9.12
CA ASP A 74 18.31 19.89 10.44
C ASP A 74 17.52 21.20 10.27
N ALA A 75 16.27 21.10 9.82
CA ALA A 75 15.48 22.27 9.41
C ALA A 75 13.98 22.11 9.68
N GLU A 76 13.29 23.26 9.68
CA GLU A 76 11.84 23.34 9.72
C GLU A 76 11.28 24.02 8.46
N LEU A 77 10.29 23.39 7.82
CA LEU A 77 9.48 24.00 6.76
C LEU A 77 8.02 24.01 7.19
N ASN A 78 7.42 25.20 7.24
CA ASN A 78 6.01 25.38 7.55
C ASN A 78 5.33 26.14 6.41
N ILE A 79 4.39 25.51 5.72
CA ILE A 79 3.59 26.20 4.68
C ILE A 79 2.11 26.06 5.00
N GLU A 80 1.43 27.18 5.19
CA GLU A 80 -0.02 27.23 5.34
C GLU A 80 -0.67 28.05 4.21
N ILE A 81 -1.50 27.38 3.43
CA ILE A 81 -2.33 28.01 2.39
C ILE A 81 -3.76 28.05 2.93
N ILE A 82 -4.20 29.24 3.32
CA ILE A 82 -5.46 29.45 4.05
C ILE A 82 -6.67 29.37 3.12
N SER A 83 -6.53 29.75 1.85
CA SER A 83 -7.60 29.69 0.85
C SER A 83 -7.06 29.58 -0.59
N GLY A 84 -7.89 29.02 -1.48
CA GLY A 84 -7.60 28.86 -2.91
C GLY A 84 -6.85 27.58 -3.26
N SER A 85 -6.35 27.51 -4.50
CA SER A 85 -5.74 26.29 -5.09
C SER A 85 -4.22 26.33 -5.25
N ARG A 86 -3.54 27.18 -4.46
CA ARG A 86 -2.09 27.34 -4.52
C ARG A 86 -1.39 26.04 -4.07
N ARG A 87 -0.34 25.60 -4.77
CA ARG A 87 0.52 24.49 -4.32
C ARG A 87 1.48 24.95 -3.24
N GLY A 88 1.91 24.06 -2.34
CA GLY A 88 2.92 24.39 -1.32
C GLY A 88 4.32 24.50 -1.90
N LEU A 89 5.07 23.41 -1.87
CA LEU A 89 6.40 23.30 -2.48
C LEU A 89 6.30 22.62 -3.85
N TYR A 90 6.79 23.29 -4.90
CA TYR A 90 6.80 22.75 -6.25
C TYR A 90 8.20 22.76 -6.87
N LEU A 91 8.71 21.58 -7.22
CA LEU A 91 9.96 21.40 -7.96
C LEU A 91 9.61 21.15 -9.44
N ASN A 92 9.82 22.16 -10.27
CA ASN A 92 9.52 22.12 -11.68
C ASN A 92 10.79 21.92 -12.50
N GLY A 93 11.15 20.65 -12.69
CA GLY A 93 12.30 20.24 -13.49
C GLY A 93 12.40 18.74 -13.67
N ILE A 94 13.14 18.33 -14.70
CA ILE A 94 13.27 16.93 -15.10
C ILE A 94 14.30 16.15 -14.28
N ASN A 95 15.23 16.81 -13.59
CA ASN A 95 16.23 16.15 -12.74
C ASN A 95 16.08 16.64 -11.28
N SER A 96 14.85 16.61 -10.77
CA SER A 96 14.52 17.12 -9.44
C SER A 96 15.14 16.26 -8.34
N ASP A 97 15.77 16.90 -7.35
CA ASP A 97 16.35 16.27 -6.15
C ASP A 97 15.74 16.91 -4.89
N LEU A 98 14.98 16.13 -4.13
CA LEU A 98 14.40 16.54 -2.86
C LEU A 98 15.05 15.75 -1.72
N ARG A 99 15.64 16.46 -0.75
CA ARG A 99 16.24 15.87 0.43
C ARG A 99 15.66 16.50 1.69
N ILE A 100 15.06 15.67 2.52
CA ILE A 100 14.54 16.04 3.85
C ILE A 100 15.30 15.16 4.85
N LEU A 101 16.23 15.76 5.58
CA LEU A 101 17.19 15.07 6.45
C LEU A 101 17.10 15.67 7.84
N ASP A 102 16.89 14.85 8.86
CA ASP A 102 16.83 15.29 10.26
C ASP A 102 15.91 16.51 10.45
N SER A 103 14.78 16.56 9.72
CA SER A 103 13.96 17.79 9.56
C SER A 103 12.49 17.56 9.87
N ASN A 104 11.78 18.64 10.19
CA ASN A 104 10.33 18.67 10.37
C ASN A 104 9.67 19.49 9.27
N ILE A 105 8.76 18.88 8.52
CA ILE A 105 8.06 19.51 7.40
C ILE A 105 6.56 19.44 7.67
N GLU A 106 5.89 20.57 7.72
CA GLU A 106 4.43 20.67 7.73
C GLU A 106 3.95 21.53 6.57
N VAL A 107 3.10 20.94 5.71
CA VAL A 107 2.48 21.69 4.61
C VAL A 107 0.99 21.42 4.59
N LYS A 108 0.22 22.48 4.80
CA LYS A 108 -1.24 22.48 4.84
C LYS A 108 -1.80 23.31 3.70
N THR A 109 -2.75 22.74 2.97
CA THR A 109 -3.43 23.40 1.86
C THR A 109 -4.93 23.55 2.09
N SER A 110 -5.55 24.61 1.59
CA SER A 110 -6.99 24.86 1.77
C SER A 110 -7.90 24.12 0.79
N SER A 111 -7.33 23.39 -0.16
CA SER A 111 -8.05 22.75 -1.27
C SER A 111 -7.36 21.44 -1.69
N ASN A 112 -7.94 20.73 -2.67
CA ASN A 112 -7.41 19.51 -3.27
C ASN A 112 -6.19 19.73 -4.19
N THR A 113 -5.24 20.52 -3.71
CA THR A 113 -4.00 20.83 -4.42
C THR A 113 -2.82 20.09 -3.79
N SER A 114 -1.70 20.09 -4.49
CA SER A 114 -0.50 19.42 -4.00
C SER A 114 0.17 20.27 -2.92
N ALA A 115 0.37 19.66 -1.77
CA ALA A 115 1.15 20.24 -0.69
C ALA A 115 2.63 20.26 -1.06
N ILE A 116 3.14 19.11 -1.51
CA ILE A 116 4.47 18.99 -2.10
C ILE A 116 4.31 18.26 -3.43
N GLU A 117 4.83 18.86 -4.50
CA GLU A 117 4.82 18.28 -5.83
C GLU A 117 6.20 18.38 -6.46
N ILE A 118 6.63 17.28 -7.04
CA ILE A 118 7.74 17.22 -7.98
C ILE A 118 7.13 16.98 -9.35
N LEU A 119 7.56 17.73 -10.37
CA LEU A 119 7.15 17.47 -11.74
C LEU A 119 7.57 16.05 -12.14
N GLU A 120 6.65 15.30 -12.74
CA GLU A 120 6.90 13.94 -13.18
C GLU A 120 8.09 13.84 -14.15
N SER A 121 9.05 12.99 -13.79
CA SER A 121 10.21 12.72 -14.61
C SER A 121 10.73 11.28 -14.47
N ASN A 122 11.46 10.82 -15.47
CA ASN A 122 12.18 9.55 -15.44
C ASN A 122 13.50 9.61 -14.66
N ASN A 123 13.96 10.82 -14.29
CA ASN A 123 15.20 11.05 -13.55
C ASN A 123 14.92 11.68 -12.17
N GLY A 124 15.98 11.86 -11.39
CA GLY A 124 15.93 12.53 -10.09
C GLY A 124 15.55 11.58 -8.95
N SER A 125 15.63 12.10 -7.73
CA SER A 125 15.49 11.32 -6.51
C SER A 125 14.83 12.11 -5.38
N ALA A 126 14.17 11.38 -4.49
CA ALA A 126 13.65 11.93 -3.24
C ALA A 126 14.16 11.09 -2.08
N VAL A 127 14.66 11.75 -1.03
CA VAL A 127 15.17 11.12 0.18
C VAL A 127 14.56 11.80 1.39
N ILE A 128 13.95 11.00 2.26
CA ILE A 128 13.41 11.42 3.56
C ILE A 128 14.09 10.54 4.61
N ARG A 129 14.93 11.14 5.46
CA ARG A 129 15.69 10.41 6.49
C ARG A 129 15.60 11.10 7.84
N ASN A 130 15.38 10.32 8.91
CA ASN A 130 15.30 10.81 10.29
C ASN A 130 14.34 12.00 10.44
N SER A 131 13.27 12.04 9.66
CA SER A 131 12.46 13.24 9.47
C SER A 131 10.98 12.97 9.70
N LYS A 132 10.23 14.03 9.96
CA LYS A 132 8.77 14.01 9.99
C LYS A 132 8.20 14.87 8.87
N VAL A 133 7.30 14.31 8.06
CA VAL A 133 6.56 15.01 7.02
C VAL A 133 5.07 14.90 7.31
N SER A 134 4.44 16.02 7.64
CA SER A 134 3.01 16.15 7.96
C SER A 134 2.31 16.93 6.86
N ILE A 135 1.36 16.29 6.19
CA ILE A 135 0.46 16.91 5.20
C ILE A 135 -0.98 16.75 5.71
N PRO A 136 -1.44 17.62 6.63
CA PRO A 136 -2.80 17.52 7.17
C PRO A 136 -3.87 17.64 6.09
N THR A 137 -3.60 18.42 5.05
CA THR A 137 -4.47 18.61 3.89
C THR A 137 -3.68 18.84 2.60
N GLY A 138 -4.15 18.23 1.51
CA GLY A 138 -3.48 18.26 0.21
C GLY A 138 -2.74 16.95 -0.09
N TYR A 139 -2.03 16.93 -1.23
CA TYR A 139 -1.38 15.71 -1.73
C TYR A 139 0.15 15.79 -1.67
N LEU A 140 0.79 14.65 -1.40
CA LEU A 140 2.24 14.47 -1.48
C LEU A 140 2.58 13.71 -2.77
N TYR A 141 3.07 14.42 -3.77
CA TYR A 141 3.45 13.90 -5.09
C TYR A 141 4.96 13.97 -5.28
N LEU A 142 5.64 12.87 -4.98
CA LEU A 142 7.09 12.70 -5.14
C LEU A 142 7.38 12.00 -6.47
N MET A 143 7.10 12.70 -7.57
CA MET A 143 7.19 12.14 -8.93
C MET A 143 8.62 12.08 -9.48
N THR A 144 9.56 11.70 -8.62
CA THR A 144 10.97 11.45 -8.98
C THR A 144 11.09 10.14 -9.73
N GLY A 145 12.11 10.03 -10.57
CA GLY A 145 12.18 8.91 -11.49
C GLY A 145 13.04 7.72 -11.03
N GLU A 146 14.16 7.95 -10.38
CA GLU A 146 15.11 6.86 -10.12
C GLU A 146 14.79 6.19 -8.79
N THR A 147 14.76 6.99 -7.73
CA THR A 147 14.61 6.51 -6.36
C THR A 147 13.69 7.39 -5.52
N LEU A 148 12.97 6.73 -4.61
CA LEU A 148 12.33 7.33 -3.45
C LEU A 148 12.76 6.51 -2.24
N GLU A 149 13.52 7.13 -1.33
CA GLU A 149 13.95 6.50 -0.07
C GLU A 149 13.26 7.18 1.11
N ILE A 150 12.67 6.36 1.98
CA ILE A 150 12.11 6.75 3.27
C ILE A 150 12.79 5.88 4.33
N ASP A 151 13.56 6.52 5.21
CA ASP A 151 14.47 5.86 6.13
C ASP A 151 14.35 6.45 7.54
N ASN A 152 13.99 5.63 8.54
CA ASN A 152 13.77 6.06 9.92
C ASN A 152 12.94 7.36 10.02
N SER A 153 11.84 7.44 9.27
CA SER A 153 11.06 8.67 9.11
C SER A 153 9.56 8.42 9.25
N GLU A 154 8.83 9.47 9.62
CA GLU A 154 7.37 9.47 9.70
C GLU A 154 6.78 10.33 8.57
N ILE A 155 5.83 9.77 7.81
CA ILE A 155 5.03 10.50 6.84
C ILE A 155 3.56 10.34 7.22
N ASP A 156 2.86 11.45 7.41
CA ASP A 156 1.41 11.48 7.56
C ASP A 156 0.80 12.33 6.45
N SER A 157 -0.02 11.73 5.58
CA SER A 157 -0.59 12.42 4.41
C SER A 157 -1.94 11.83 4.01
N ALA A 158 -2.66 12.51 3.13
CA ALA A 158 -3.82 11.92 2.46
C ALA A 158 -3.41 10.86 1.43
N ARG A 159 -2.31 11.13 0.70
CA ARG A 159 -1.83 10.33 -0.42
C ARG A 159 -0.32 10.43 -0.55
N LEU A 160 0.29 9.41 -1.15
CA LEU A 160 1.67 9.43 -1.63
C LEU A 160 1.71 8.85 -3.04
N PHE A 161 1.86 9.73 -4.03
CA PHE A 161 2.06 9.31 -5.41
C PHE A 161 3.51 9.53 -5.82
N HIS A 162 4.06 8.60 -6.59
CA HIS A 162 5.46 8.65 -7.01
C HIS A 162 5.64 8.21 -8.47
N ASN A 163 6.83 8.47 -9.02
CA ASN A 163 7.24 7.94 -10.32
C ASN A 163 8.51 7.09 -10.24
N ALA A 164 8.99 6.80 -9.02
CA ALA A 164 10.29 6.17 -8.84
C ALA A 164 10.27 4.71 -9.31
N ILE A 165 11.36 4.25 -9.95
CA ILE A 165 11.57 2.83 -10.24
C ILE A 165 11.80 2.08 -8.93
N ASN A 166 12.59 2.63 -8.01
CA ASN A 166 12.91 1.98 -6.74
C ASN A 166 12.36 2.81 -5.58
N VAL A 167 11.36 2.29 -4.90
CA VAL A 167 10.86 2.84 -3.64
C VAL A 167 11.35 1.94 -2.51
N VAL A 168 12.06 2.52 -1.54
CA VAL A 168 12.56 1.80 -0.38
C VAL A 168 12.08 2.49 0.88
N ILE A 169 11.31 1.76 1.69
CA ILE A 169 10.77 2.21 2.97
C ILE A 169 11.35 1.29 4.04
N LYS A 170 12.22 1.83 4.89
CA LYS A 170 13.08 1.02 5.77
C LYS A 170 13.27 1.63 7.15
N ASN A 171 13.81 0.80 8.05
CA ASN A 171 14.35 1.15 9.37
C ASN A 171 13.30 1.82 10.26
N ASN A 172 12.25 1.08 10.64
CA ASN A 172 11.16 1.58 11.48
C ASN A 172 10.45 2.84 10.94
N SER A 173 10.59 3.15 9.64
CA SER A 173 9.81 4.22 9.02
C SER A 173 8.32 3.94 9.13
N PHE A 174 7.53 4.99 9.33
CA PHE A 174 6.07 4.89 9.37
C PHE A 174 5.46 5.81 8.31
N VAL A 175 4.81 5.22 7.31
CA VAL A 175 4.07 5.92 6.26
C VAL A 175 2.59 5.69 6.50
N ASN A 176 1.90 6.70 7.00
CA ASN A 176 0.46 6.70 7.27
C ASN A 176 -0.27 7.54 6.22
N LEU A 177 -1.10 6.88 5.41
CA LEU A 177 -1.87 7.50 4.34
C LEU A 177 -3.35 7.31 4.63
N GLN A 178 -4.05 8.42 4.91
CA GLN A 178 -5.46 8.39 5.27
C GLN A 178 -6.27 9.28 4.33
N GLN A 179 -7.05 8.68 3.46
CA GLN A 179 -7.99 9.36 2.58
C GLN A 179 -9.42 9.16 3.08
N ASP A 180 -9.89 10.12 3.87
CA ASP A 180 -11.19 10.13 4.53
C ASP A 180 -12.13 11.22 3.99
N GLY A 181 -11.71 11.95 2.96
CA GLY A 181 -12.42 13.09 2.38
C GLY A 181 -12.21 14.41 3.13
N THR A 182 -11.68 14.40 4.36
CA THR A 182 -11.40 15.62 5.14
C THR A 182 -10.02 16.17 4.82
N ARG A 183 -9.04 15.29 4.63
CA ARG A 183 -7.67 15.64 4.20
C ARG A 183 -7.59 16.05 2.71
N SER A 184 -8.72 15.95 2.01
CA SER A 184 -8.96 16.42 0.65
C SER A 184 -10.07 17.47 0.67
N ALA A 185 -9.75 18.68 1.15
CA ALA A 185 -10.67 19.80 1.25
C ALA A 185 -11.37 20.11 -0.11
N GLY A 186 -12.66 19.78 -0.18
CA GLY A 186 -13.55 20.15 -1.29
C GLY A 186 -14.14 19.00 -2.11
N GLY A 187 -13.95 17.72 -1.73
CA GLY A 187 -14.65 16.58 -2.34
C GLY A 187 -14.40 16.38 -3.85
N PHE A 188 -13.45 17.11 -4.44
CA PHE A 188 -13.17 17.09 -5.86
C PHE A 188 -11.92 16.25 -6.16
N VAL A 189 -12.14 15.12 -6.83
CA VAL A 189 -11.14 14.24 -7.41
C VAL A 189 -10.23 15.07 -8.32
N SER A 190 -8.91 14.95 -8.15
CA SER A 190 -7.93 15.59 -9.04
C SER A 190 -8.36 15.43 -10.51
N PRO A 191 -8.37 16.50 -11.32
CA PRO A 191 -8.60 16.38 -12.76
C PRO A 191 -7.49 15.60 -13.47
N ARG A 192 -6.42 15.20 -12.76
CA ARG A 192 -5.30 14.40 -13.28
C ARG A 192 -5.40 12.89 -13.10
N LEU A 193 -6.52 12.35 -12.59
CA LEU A 193 -7.17 11.08 -13.02
C LEU A 193 -7.89 10.43 -11.82
N PRO A 194 -9.16 10.02 -11.94
CA PRO A 194 -9.87 9.19 -10.95
C PRO A 194 -9.26 7.78 -10.76
N THR A 195 -8.13 7.52 -11.41
CA THR A 195 -7.43 6.24 -11.46
C THR A 195 -6.31 6.13 -10.41
N GLU A 196 -5.83 7.21 -9.81
CA GLU A 196 -4.69 7.14 -8.88
C GLU A 196 -5.10 6.44 -7.55
N GLY A 197 -4.27 5.52 -7.05
CA GLY A 197 -4.43 4.93 -5.72
C GLY A 197 -4.06 5.91 -4.60
N VAL A 198 -4.38 5.58 -3.35
CA VAL A 198 -3.93 6.36 -2.18
C VAL A 198 -2.41 6.40 -2.12
N MET A 199 -1.79 5.25 -2.36
CA MET A 199 -0.37 5.13 -2.67
C MET A 199 -0.22 4.57 -4.07
N GLY A 200 0.74 5.06 -4.85
CA GLY A 200 1.11 4.35 -6.06
C GLY A 200 1.82 5.15 -7.13
N SER A 201 1.78 4.56 -8.33
CA SER A 201 2.40 5.10 -9.54
C SER A 201 1.82 4.47 -10.81
N ASP A 202 2.18 5.05 -11.96
CA ASP A 202 1.78 4.59 -13.31
C ASP A 202 2.97 3.97 -14.07
N ARG A 203 4.18 4.05 -13.51
CA ARG A 203 5.40 3.68 -14.22
C ARG A 203 5.56 2.16 -14.35
N PRO A 204 6.00 1.63 -15.50
CA PRO A 204 6.37 0.22 -15.61
C PRO A 204 7.64 -0.12 -14.83
N GLY A 205 7.78 -1.38 -14.44
CA GLY A 205 9.06 -1.92 -13.94
C GLY A 205 9.45 -1.47 -12.53
N GLN A 206 8.48 -1.20 -11.66
CA GLN A 206 8.74 -0.63 -10.34
C GLN A 206 9.02 -1.68 -9.29
N THR A 207 9.85 -1.33 -8.31
CA THR A 207 10.04 -2.09 -7.09
C THR A 207 9.65 -1.23 -5.89
N ILE A 208 8.71 -1.70 -5.08
CA ILE A 208 8.47 -1.18 -3.73
C ILE A 208 9.00 -2.20 -2.74
N LEU A 209 9.92 -1.78 -1.88
CA LEU A 209 10.49 -2.57 -0.80
C LEU A 209 10.13 -1.95 0.55
N ILE A 210 9.37 -2.69 1.36
CA ILE A 210 9.04 -2.36 2.75
C ILE A 210 9.82 -3.33 3.63
N THR A 211 10.76 -2.82 4.41
CA THR A 211 11.74 -3.67 5.11
C THR A 211 12.18 -3.11 6.46
N THR A 212 12.95 -3.90 7.20
CA THR A 212 13.56 -3.54 8.49
C THR A 212 12.59 -2.85 9.44
N ALA A 213 11.48 -3.54 9.71
CA ALA A 213 10.40 -3.11 10.60
C ALA A 213 9.66 -1.81 10.19
N ALA A 214 9.83 -1.34 8.95
CA ALA A 214 9.03 -0.23 8.44
C ALA A 214 7.55 -0.62 8.26
N ILE A 215 6.65 0.36 8.43
CA ILE A 215 5.21 0.18 8.36
C ILE A 215 4.64 1.16 7.32
N VAL A 216 3.88 0.62 6.38
CA VAL A 216 3.05 1.39 5.45
C VAL A 216 1.59 1.08 5.76
N SER A 217 0.85 2.10 6.16
CA SER A 217 -0.59 2.02 6.42
C SER A 217 -1.34 2.88 5.42
N ILE A 218 -2.25 2.26 4.67
CA ILE A 218 -3.09 2.88 3.66
C ILE A 218 -4.53 2.67 4.10
N LYS A 219 -5.24 3.75 4.37
CA LYS A 219 -6.67 3.74 4.68
C LYS A 219 -7.43 4.67 3.76
N ARG A 220 -8.38 4.12 3.02
CA ARG A 220 -9.37 4.87 2.24
C ARG A 220 -10.75 4.61 2.78
N SER A 221 -11.41 5.66 3.24
CA SER A 221 -12.75 5.62 3.83
C SER A 221 -13.72 6.64 3.23
N ASP A 222 -13.28 7.40 2.23
CA ASP A 222 -14.09 8.46 1.63
C ASP A 222 -15.28 7.96 0.79
N GLY A 223 -15.25 6.72 0.28
CA GLY A 223 -16.31 6.17 -0.56
C GLY A 223 -16.43 6.87 -1.92
N MET A 224 -15.40 7.61 -2.36
CA MET A 224 -15.47 8.48 -3.53
C MET A 224 -14.54 8.04 -4.67
N GLY A 225 -14.83 8.50 -5.89
CA GLY A 225 -13.96 8.34 -7.07
C GLY A 225 -14.17 7.03 -7.83
N ALA A 226 -14.15 7.09 -9.17
CA ALA A 226 -14.55 5.97 -10.02
C ALA A 226 -13.67 4.71 -9.90
N SER A 227 -12.37 4.84 -9.61
CA SER A 227 -11.47 3.68 -9.48
C SER A 227 -11.09 3.33 -8.03
N GLY A 228 -11.08 4.28 -7.09
CA GLY A 228 -11.06 3.97 -5.65
C GLY A 228 -10.03 2.92 -5.18
N HIS A 229 -8.77 2.96 -5.62
CA HIS A 229 -7.76 1.97 -5.20
C HIS A 229 -7.11 2.32 -3.87
N GLY A 230 -6.66 1.30 -3.13
CA GLY A 230 -5.74 1.45 -2.01
C GLY A 230 -4.30 1.69 -2.50
N LEU A 231 -3.56 0.61 -2.74
CA LEU A 231 -2.23 0.62 -3.33
C LEU A 231 -2.30 0.33 -4.83
N ARG A 232 -1.59 1.14 -5.62
CA ARG A 232 -1.53 0.96 -7.06
C ARG A 232 -0.11 0.91 -7.59
N MET A 233 0.20 -0.16 -8.30
CA MET A 233 1.42 -0.33 -9.07
C MET A 233 1.16 -0.01 -10.55
N GLY A 234 2.19 0.52 -11.22
CA GLY A 234 2.14 0.78 -12.65
C GLY A 234 2.16 -0.51 -13.49
N SER A 235 2.51 -0.36 -14.77
CA SER A 235 2.51 -1.46 -15.74
C SER A 235 3.49 -2.60 -15.40
N GLY A 236 3.50 -3.66 -16.24
CA GLY A 236 4.22 -4.92 -16.02
C GLY A 236 5.68 -4.82 -15.57
N ASN A 237 6.19 -5.95 -15.08
CA ASN A 237 7.50 -6.11 -14.42
C ASN A 237 7.62 -5.37 -13.08
N SER A 238 6.50 -5.11 -12.40
CA SER A 238 6.49 -4.42 -11.11
C SER A 238 6.44 -5.41 -9.95
N THR A 239 7.17 -5.13 -8.87
CA THR A 239 7.25 -5.99 -7.69
C THR A 239 6.99 -5.22 -6.41
N VAL A 240 6.19 -5.80 -5.52
CA VAL A 240 6.05 -5.36 -4.12
C VAL A 240 6.72 -6.41 -3.23
N PHE A 241 7.67 -5.97 -2.41
CA PHE A 241 8.35 -6.77 -1.39
C PHE A 241 7.99 -6.27 0.00
N VAL A 242 7.61 -7.18 0.87
CA VAL A 242 7.46 -6.96 2.31
C VAL A 242 8.31 -8.00 3.03
N GLU A 243 9.45 -7.57 3.58
CA GLU A 243 10.47 -8.47 4.12
C GLU A 243 11.11 -7.95 5.41
N GLN A 244 11.87 -8.80 6.11
CA GLN A 244 12.63 -8.43 7.31
C GLN A 244 11.83 -7.63 8.36
N GLY A 245 10.60 -8.05 8.65
CA GLY A 245 9.73 -7.40 9.62
C GLY A 245 8.91 -6.21 9.09
N GLY A 246 9.03 -5.89 7.79
CA GLY A 246 8.24 -4.84 7.16
C GLY A 246 6.73 -5.13 7.18
N LYS A 247 5.90 -4.10 7.18
CA LYS A 247 4.45 -4.22 7.31
C LYS A 247 3.70 -3.38 6.28
N LEU A 248 2.71 -3.96 5.62
CA LEU A 248 1.81 -3.28 4.70
C LEU A 248 0.36 -3.52 5.11
N TYR A 249 -0.34 -2.45 5.45
CA TYR A 249 -1.75 -2.45 5.79
C TYR A 249 -2.52 -1.67 4.74
N VAL A 250 -3.54 -2.29 4.14
CA VAL A 250 -4.43 -1.66 3.18
C VAL A 250 -5.86 -1.89 3.61
N ASP A 251 -6.57 -0.82 3.93
CA ASP A 251 -8.00 -0.80 4.22
C ASP A 251 -8.67 0.12 3.20
N ASN A 252 -9.44 -0.45 2.28
CA ASN A 252 -9.98 0.25 1.13
C ASN A 252 -11.49 0.00 0.94
N VAL A 253 -12.29 1.01 1.27
CA VAL A 253 -13.73 1.03 0.96
C VAL A 253 -14.00 1.22 -0.54
N GLY A 254 -13.04 1.79 -1.28
CA GLY A 254 -13.21 2.18 -2.67
C GLY A 254 -14.28 3.26 -2.86
N ASN A 255 -15.19 3.04 -3.80
CA ASN A 255 -16.31 3.94 -4.12
C ASN A 255 -17.63 3.58 -3.41
N GLY A 256 -17.59 2.64 -2.47
CA GLY A 256 -18.77 2.19 -1.71
C GLY A 256 -19.73 1.25 -2.45
N ILE A 257 -19.44 0.86 -3.69
CA ILE A 257 -20.29 -0.04 -4.49
C ILE A 257 -19.48 -1.27 -4.88
N PRO A 258 -19.90 -2.51 -4.53
CA PRO A 258 -19.17 -3.72 -4.90
C PRO A 258 -18.80 -3.78 -6.39
N ASN A 259 -17.56 -4.16 -6.68
CA ASN A 259 -17.03 -4.35 -8.02
C ASN A 259 -16.13 -5.58 -8.10
N ASP A 260 -15.97 -6.13 -9.29
CA ASP A 260 -15.05 -7.24 -9.54
C ASP A 260 -13.59 -6.78 -9.69
N SER A 261 -13.33 -5.47 -9.69
CA SER A 261 -11.99 -4.88 -9.83
C SER A 261 -11.31 -5.25 -11.15
N GLN A 262 -12.04 -5.28 -12.27
CA GLN A 262 -11.48 -5.58 -13.59
C GLN A 262 -11.21 -4.31 -14.42
N ASN A 263 -12.26 -3.59 -14.82
CA ASN A 263 -12.09 -2.44 -15.73
C ASN A 263 -11.50 -1.23 -15.01
N GLY A 264 -10.17 -1.11 -15.09
CA GLY A 264 -9.43 -0.08 -14.37
C GLY A 264 -9.37 -0.36 -12.88
N ALA A 265 -9.38 -1.64 -12.49
CA ALA A 265 -9.21 -2.15 -11.13
C ALA A 265 -10.01 -1.47 -10.00
N PRO A 266 -11.29 -1.09 -10.20
CA PRO A 266 -12.04 -0.31 -9.23
C PRO A 266 -12.13 -1.01 -7.87
N ASN A 267 -12.00 -0.25 -6.79
CA ASN A 267 -12.11 -0.69 -5.38
C ASN A 267 -11.08 -1.75 -4.95
N ALA A 268 -10.08 -2.03 -5.78
CA ALA A 268 -9.05 -3.00 -5.43
C ALA A 268 -8.26 -2.52 -4.21
N GLY A 269 -7.95 -3.44 -3.30
CA GLY A 269 -6.99 -3.18 -2.22
C GLY A 269 -5.61 -2.88 -2.82
N VAL A 270 -5.08 -3.84 -3.59
CA VAL A 270 -3.85 -3.69 -4.38
C VAL A 270 -4.17 -3.93 -5.86
N SER A 271 -3.77 -3.00 -6.71
CA SER A 271 -3.91 -3.15 -8.16
C SER A 271 -2.56 -3.02 -8.87
N PHE A 272 -2.25 -3.99 -9.73
CA PHE A 272 -1.25 -3.82 -10.77
C PHE A 272 -1.95 -3.39 -12.06
N ARG A 273 -1.70 -2.15 -12.50
CA ARG A 273 -2.38 -1.61 -13.68
C ARG A 273 -1.61 -2.02 -14.92
N ASN A 274 -2.08 -3.09 -15.58
CA ASN A 274 -1.58 -3.60 -16.86
C ASN A 274 -0.24 -4.36 -16.78
N GLY A 275 0.00 -5.22 -17.77
CA GLY A 275 1.26 -5.90 -18.01
C GLY A 275 1.46 -7.17 -17.18
N ASN A 276 2.32 -8.05 -17.70
CA ASN A 276 2.68 -9.33 -17.08
C ASN A 276 3.92 -9.18 -16.19
N ASN A 277 4.34 -10.29 -15.58
CA ASN A 277 5.54 -10.40 -14.74
C ASN A 277 5.50 -9.51 -13.49
N ASN A 278 4.30 -9.22 -12.99
CA ASN A 278 4.12 -8.53 -11.73
C ASN A 278 4.26 -9.51 -10.57
N LYS A 279 4.77 -9.06 -9.44
CA LYS A 279 5.05 -9.93 -8.28
C LYS A 279 4.63 -9.27 -6.98
N PHE A 280 4.08 -10.08 -6.09
CA PHE A 280 3.77 -9.69 -4.71
C PHE A 280 4.39 -10.70 -3.76
N ILE A 281 5.35 -10.26 -2.95
CA ILE A 281 6.24 -11.15 -2.19
C ILE A 281 6.24 -10.73 -0.73
N VAL A 282 5.90 -11.67 0.16
CA VAL A 282 5.95 -11.49 1.62
C VAL A 282 6.83 -12.57 2.23
N LYS A 283 7.92 -12.20 2.88
CA LYS A 283 8.84 -13.19 3.43
C LYS A 283 9.53 -12.75 4.70
N ASP A 284 10.16 -13.69 5.37
CA ASP A 284 10.89 -13.52 6.63
C ASP A 284 9.99 -13.28 7.85
N PRO A 285 10.44 -13.68 9.05
CA PRO A 285 9.66 -13.50 10.27
C PRO A 285 9.34 -12.04 10.58
N GLY A 286 8.12 -11.80 11.05
CA GLY A 286 7.62 -10.48 11.41
C GLY A 286 7.08 -9.66 10.24
N SER A 287 7.31 -10.10 9.00
CA SER A 287 6.79 -9.43 7.81
C SER A 287 5.30 -9.70 7.65
N GLU A 288 4.52 -8.64 7.50
CA GLU A 288 3.07 -8.71 7.64
C GLU A 288 2.35 -7.91 6.56
N VAL A 289 1.39 -8.55 5.90
CA VAL A 289 0.49 -7.87 4.98
C VAL A 289 -0.95 -8.17 5.35
N SER A 290 -1.76 -7.13 5.50
CA SER A 290 -3.22 -7.23 5.63
C SER A 290 -3.89 -6.32 4.61
N ILE A 291 -4.72 -6.91 3.76
CA ILE A 291 -5.47 -6.19 2.73
C ILE A 291 -6.96 -6.43 2.97
N ILE A 292 -7.71 -5.36 3.14
CA ILE A 292 -9.16 -5.35 3.24
C ILE A 292 -9.69 -4.48 2.08
N ALA A 293 -10.36 -5.11 1.13
CA ALA A 293 -11.07 -4.45 0.04
C ALA A 293 -12.58 -4.65 0.24
N GLU A 294 -13.26 -3.68 0.86
CA GLU A 294 -14.65 -3.83 1.28
C GLU A 294 -15.66 -3.95 0.13
N ASN A 295 -15.27 -3.49 -1.06
CA ASN A 295 -16.13 -3.42 -2.25
C ASN A 295 -15.40 -3.86 -3.53
N GLY A 296 -14.33 -4.65 -3.41
CA GLY A 296 -13.48 -5.04 -4.53
C GLY A 296 -12.72 -6.35 -4.29
N ALA A 297 -11.88 -6.71 -5.26
CA ALA A 297 -10.87 -7.75 -5.08
C ALA A 297 -9.75 -7.24 -4.16
N ALA A 298 -9.16 -8.12 -3.36
CA ALA A 298 -8.03 -7.74 -2.53
C ALA A 298 -6.80 -7.45 -3.40
N ILE A 299 -6.53 -8.31 -4.40
CA ILE A 299 -5.47 -8.11 -5.39
C ILE A 299 -6.01 -8.33 -6.81
N THR A 300 -5.70 -7.42 -7.72
CA THR A 300 -5.98 -7.59 -9.15
C THR A 300 -4.82 -7.15 -10.02
N ASN A 301 -4.71 -7.78 -11.19
CA ASN A 301 -3.86 -7.34 -12.29
C ASN A 301 -4.70 -7.28 -13.57
N SER A 302 -5.23 -6.09 -13.84
CA SER A 302 -6.22 -5.89 -14.90
C SER A 302 -6.22 -4.45 -15.43
N TRP A 303 -6.58 -4.32 -16.71
CA TRP A 303 -6.80 -3.02 -17.36
C TRP A 303 -7.79 -3.17 -18.51
N GLY A 304 -8.85 -2.35 -18.53
CA GLY A 304 -9.94 -2.54 -19.47
C GLY A 304 -10.65 -3.88 -19.27
N SER A 305 -10.95 -4.58 -20.37
CA SER A 305 -11.47 -5.95 -20.33
C SER A 305 -10.37 -7.02 -20.13
N THR A 306 -9.09 -6.63 -20.13
CA THR A 306 -7.96 -7.56 -20.13
C THR A 306 -7.43 -7.79 -18.71
N LYS A 307 -7.19 -9.05 -18.37
CA LYS A 307 -6.45 -9.45 -17.17
C LYS A 307 -5.02 -9.82 -17.56
N PHE A 308 -4.07 -9.72 -16.63
CA PHE A 308 -2.66 -10.05 -16.85
C PHE A 308 -2.13 -11.01 -15.78
N SER A 309 -0.95 -11.58 -16.01
CA SER A 309 -0.34 -12.55 -15.11
C SER A 309 0.36 -11.89 -13.92
N MET A 310 0.41 -12.60 -12.80
CA MET A 310 1.25 -12.23 -11.66
C MET A 310 1.69 -13.44 -10.85
N ASP A 311 2.75 -13.24 -10.08
CA ASP A 311 3.25 -14.19 -9.10
C ASP A 311 2.92 -13.70 -7.68
N LEU A 312 2.51 -14.62 -6.83
CA LEU A 312 2.28 -14.42 -5.40
C LEU A 312 3.21 -15.36 -4.62
N GLU A 313 4.07 -14.81 -3.77
CA GLU A 313 4.96 -15.59 -2.93
C GLU A 313 4.76 -15.22 -1.46
N VAL A 314 4.57 -16.25 -0.61
CA VAL A 314 4.65 -16.09 0.84
C VAL A 314 5.55 -17.17 1.41
N SER A 315 6.68 -16.78 1.99
CA SER A 315 7.71 -17.73 2.40
C SER A 315 8.40 -17.37 3.72
N ASN A 316 9.13 -18.32 4.29
CA ASN A 316 10.02 -18.11 5.45
C ASN A 316 9.36 -17.36 6.63
N GLY A 317 8.16 -17.75 7.03
CA GLY A 317 7.45 -17.11 8.15
C GLY A 317 6.75 -15.80 7.82
N GLY A 318 6.55 -15.46 6.54
CA GLY A 318 5.72 -14.32 6.13
C GLY A 318 4.24 -14.49 6.49
N TYR A 319 3.56 -13.37 6.75
CA TYR A 319 2.13 -13.31 7.06
C TYR A 319 1.36 -12.55 5.97
N LEU A 320 0.31 -13.15 5.41
CA LEU A 320 -0.56 -12.48 4.44
C LEU A 320 -2.06 -12.77 4.70
N SER A 321 -2.82 -11.72 4.98
CA SER A 321 -4.28 -11.76 4.97
C SER A 321 -4.85 -10.90 3.84
N ALA A 322 -5.85 -11.43 3.14
CA ALA A 322 -6.53 -10.77 2.03
C ALA A 322 -8.05 -11.00 2.12
N VAL A 323 -8.78 -9.94 2.42
CA VAL A 323 -10.24 -9.92 2.55
C VAL A 323 -10.81 -9.11 1.40
N SER A 324 -11.76 -9.69 0.68
CA SER A 324 -12.42 -9.05 -0.47
C SER A 324 -13.93 -9.16 -0.38
N ASN A 325 -14.63 -8.34 -1.16
CA ASN A 325 -16.07 -8.44 -1.38
C ASN A 325 -16.39 -7.99 -2.81
N THR A 326 -16.31 -8.95 -3.73
CA THR A 326 -16.49 -8.69 -5.17
C THR A 326 -17.97 -8.55 -5.54
N ALA A 327 -18.28 -8.00 -6.72
CA ALA A 327 -19.68 -7.85 -7.15
C ALA A 327 -20.31 -9.20 -7.51
N THR A 328 -19.57 -10.05 -8.21
CA THR A 328 -20.06 -11.34 -8.71
C THR A 328 -19.44 -12.51 -7.98
N THR A 329 -20.12 -13.65 -8.06
CA THR A 329 -19.66 -14.92 -7.48
C THR A 329 -18.49 -15.55 -8.25
N ALA A 330 -18.22 -15.08 -9.48
CA ALA A 330 -17.16 -15.60 -10.35
C ALA A 330 -15.86 -14.81 -10.23
N SER A 331 -15.91 -13.59 -9.68
CA SER A 331 -14.73 -12.84 -9.28
C SER A 331 -14.27 -13.30 -7.89
N GLY A 332 -12.96 -13.13 -7.65
CA GLY A 332 -12.33 -13.64 -6.44
C GLY A 332 -11.47 -12.62 -5.72
N THR A 333 -11.02 -13.01 -4.53
CA THR A 333 -10.03 -12.27 -3.73
C THR A 333 -8.81 -11.91 -4.57
N PHE A 334 -8.38 -12.85 -5.42
CA PHE A 334 -7.40 -12.63 -6.47
C PHE A 334 -8.09 -12.66 -7.84
N ASN A 335 -8.05 -11.55 -8.57
CA ASN A 335 -8.66 -11.44 -9.89
C ASN A 335 -7.63 -11.09 -10.98
N VAL A 336 -7.13 -12.12 -11.68
CA VAL A 336 -5.98 -12.03 -12.61
C VAL A 336 -6.12 -12.99 -13.80
N ALA A 337 -5.23 -12.91 -14.80
CA ALA A 337 -5.24 -13.86 -15.94
C ALA A 337 -4.58 -15.18 -15.59
N THR A 338 -3.32 -15.15 -15.19
CA THR A 338 -2.57 -16.32 -14.74
C THR A 338 -1.96 -16.00 -13.39
N LEU A 339 -2.24 -16.83 -12.40
CA LEU A 339 -1.68 -16.69 -11.06
C LEU A 339 -0.69 -17.83 -10.81
N ASN A 340 0.56 -17.49 -10.50
CA ASN A 340 1.53 -18.47 -10.00
C ASN A 340 1.70 -18.22 -8.50
N VAL A 341 1.28 -19.17 -7.68
CA VAL A 341 1.34 -19.07 -6.23
C VAL A 341 2.44 -19.99 -5.70
N ASN A 342 3.34 -19.45 -4.89
CA ASN A 342 4.34 -20.22 -4.17
C ASN A 342 4.25 -19.92 -2.66
N PHE A 343 3.85 -20.92 -1.89
CA PHE A 343 3.87 -20.87 -0.43
C PHE A 343 4.95 -21.80 0.10
N ASP A 344 5.90 -21.28 0.86
CA ASP A 344 6.97 -22.10 1.43
C ASP A 344 7.19 -21.76 2.90
N ASN A 345 6.60 -22.57 3.77
CA ASN A 345 6.61 -22.35 5.21
C ASN A 345 6.15 -20.91 5.59
N PRO A 346 4.98 -20.44 5.13
CA PRO A 346 4.42 -19.17 5.60
C PRO A 346 4.13 -19.26 7.10
N LEU A 347 4.09 -18.13 7.82
CA LEU A 347 3.58 -18.13 9.19
C LEU A 347 2.07 -18.29 9.18
N PHE A 348 1.40 -17.48 8.37
CA PHE A 348 -0.05 -17.45 8.28
C PHE A 348 -0.53 -16.93 6.93
N LEU A 349 -1.59 -17.53 6.42
CA LEU A 349 -2.33 -17.10 5.25
C LEU A 349 -3.82 -17.08 5.59
N ASP A 350 -4.53 -16.04 5.18
CA ASP A 350 -6.00 -16.02 5.23
C ASP A 350 -6.58 -15.24 4.08
N PHE A 351 -7.17 -15.94 3.11
CA PHE A 351 -7.81 -15.34 1.94
C PHE A 351 -9.28 -15.63 1.99
N ARG A 352 -10.11 -14.60 1.94
CA ARG A 352 -11.57 -14.75 1.97
C ARG A 352 -12.29 -13.77 1.08
N ASN A 353 -13.37 -14.24 0.47
CA ASN A 353 -14.30 -13.43 -0.31
C ASN A 353 -15.68 -13.43 0.36
N LEU A 354 -16.09 -12.25 0.83
CA LEU A 354 -17.32 -12.02 1.57
C LEU A 354 -18.55 -11.81 0.68
N GLN A 355 -18.43 -12.02 -0.64
CA GLN A 355 -19.55 -11.89 -1.56
C GLN A 355 -20.72 -12.78 -1.10
N SER A 356 -21.89 -12.16 -0.94
CA SER A 356 -23.04 -12.73 -0.19
C SER A 356 -23.65 -14.00 -0.78
N ASN A 357 -23.44 -14.27 -2.06
CA ASN A 357 -23.88 -15.49 -2.75
C ASN A 357 -22.71 -16.49 -2.92
N GLY A 358 -21.66 -16.35 -2.11
CA GLY A 358 -20.47 -17.20 -2.09
C GLY A 358 -19.52 -16.87 -3.23
N GLY A 359 -18.66 -15.87 -3.04
CA GLY A 359 -17.57 -15.56 -3.98
C GLY A 359 -16.43 -16.58 -3.90
N VAL A 360 -15.61 -16.68 -4.95
CA VAL A 360 -14.44 -17.59 -4.96
C VAL A 360 -13.21 -16.90 -4.35
N VAL A 361 -12.23 -17.68 -3.88
CA VAL A 361 -10.92 -17.12 -3.49
C VAL A 361 -10.12 -16.70 -4.73
N PHE A 362 -10.10 -17.54 -5.76
CA PHE A 362 -9.29 -17.33 -6.97
C PHE A 362 -10.19 -17.18 -8.20
N SER A 363 -10.00 -16.09 -8.94
CA SER A 363 -10.53 -15.89 -10.29
C SER A 363 -9.35 -15.78 -11.26
N SER A 364 -8.94 -16.94 -11.82
CA SER A 364 -7.73 -17.09 -12.61
C SER A 364 -7.90 -18.12 -13.75
N GLY A 365 -7.06 -17.99 -14.78
CA GLY A 365 -7.09 -18.78 -16.00
C GLY A 365 -6.40 -20.14 -15.87
N ILE A 366 -6.51 -20.96 -16.92
CA ILE A 366 -6.13 -22.39 -16.92
C ILE A 366 -4.64 -22.67 -16.71
N ALA A 367 -3.77 -21.71 -17.02
CA ALA A 367 -2.33 -21.84 -16.82
C ALA A 367 -1.89 -21.56 -15.37
N SER A 368 -2.83 -21.24 -14.47
CA SER A 368 -2.51 -20.89 -13.09
C SER A 368 -2.05 -22.10 -12.29
N THR A 369 -1.16 -21.85 -11.35
CA THR A 369 -0.57 -22.88 -10.48
C THR A 369 -0.51 -22.39 -9.04
N LEU A 370 -0.60 -23.33 -8.11
CA LEU A 370 -0.30 -23.13 -6.71
C LEU A 370 0.57 -24.29 -6.25
N THR A 371 1.72 -23.97 -5.68
CA THR A 371 2.59 -24.91 -4.98
C THR A 371 2.73 -24.44 -3.55
N ALA A 372 2.46 -25.33 -2.60
CA ALA A 372 2.63 -25.08 -1.19
C ALA A 372 3.52 -26.17 -0.59
N SER A 373 4.55 -25.76 0.13
CA SER A 373 5.48 -26.64 0.85
C SER A 373 5.45 -26.32 2.33
N ASN A 374 5.52 -27.34 3.18
CA ASN A 374 5.48 -27.21 4.64
C ASN A 374 4.34 -26.28 5.13
N SER A 375 3.16 -26.40 4.54
CA SER A 375 2.04 -25.49 4.78
C SER A 375 0.82 -26.23 5.31
N ASP A 376 0.13 -25.62 6.26
CA ASP A 376 -1.23 -26.05 6.60
C ASP A 376 -2.22 -25.66 5.48
N LEU A 377 -3.39 -26.30 5.46
CA LEU A 377 -4.46 -26.00 4.52
C LEU A 377 -5.82 -26.16 5.21
N ALA A 378 -6.52 -25.04 5.38
CA ALA A 378 -7.89 -24.98 5.86
C ALA A 378 -8.81 -24.36 4.80
N LEU A 379 -9.99 -24.92 4.61
CA LEU A 379 -10.92 -24.56 3.53
C LEU A 379 -12.35 -24.43 4.04
N TRP A 380 -13.05 -23.38 3.61
CA TRP A 380 -14.47 -23.16 3.88
C TRP A 380 -15.25 -23.04 2.58
N GLN A 381 -16.29 -23.85 2.48
CA GLN A 381 -17.12 -23.91 1.28
C GLN A 381 -17.85 -22.59 1.02
N ARG A 382 -18.20 -22.35 -0.23
CA ARG A 382 -19.09 -21.24 -0.59
C ARG A 382 -20.41 -21.37 0.18
N LEU A 383 -20.96 -20.23 0.62
CA LEU A 383 -22.19 -20.11 1.41
C LEU A 383 -22.13 -20.73 2.82
N SER A 384 -20.98 -21.24 3.28
CA SER A 384 -20.80 -21.59 4.69
C SER A 384 -20.55 -20.34 5.53
N ASP A 385 -20.71 -20.47 6.85
CA ASP A 385 -20.20 -19.48 7.78
C ASP A 385 -18.66 -19.48 7.74
N LEU A 386 -18.08 -18.39 7.21
CA LEU A 386 -16.63 -18.28 7.03
C LEU A 386 -15.88 -18.02 8.33
N ASP A 387 -16.57 -17.65 9.41
CA ASP A 387 -15.97 -17.44 10.73
C ASP A 387 -16.08 -18.69 11.63
N SER A 388 -16.80 -19.72 11.17
CA SER A 388 -16.90 -21.02 11.84
C SER A 388 -15.69 -21.92 11.62
N ASP A 389 -15.77 -23.17 12.08
CA ASP A 389 -14.73 -24.16 11.82
C ASP A 389 -14.59 -24.48 10.32
N PRO A 390 -13.34 -24.69 9.84
CA PRO A 390 -13.13 -25.05 8.44
C PRO A 390 -13.81 -26.37 8.10
N THR A 391 -14.38 -26.43 6.90
CA THR A 391 -14.93 -27.66 6.34
C THR A 391 -13.85 -28.74 6.21
N PHE A 392 -12.65 -28.32 5.81
CA PHE A 392 -11.49 -29.20 5.72
C PHE A 392 -10.29 -28.54 6.39
N ASN A 393 -9.54 -29.30 7.18
CA ASN A 393 -8.36 -28.82 7.86
C ASN A 393 -7.26 -29.88 7.80
N PHE A 394 -6.17 -29.56 7.13
CA PHE A 394 -5.01 -30.42 6.96
C PHE A 394 -3.78 -29.72 7.51
N ARG A 395 -2.93 -30.48 8.20
CA ARG A 395 -1.74 -29.94 8.84
C ARG A 395 -0.49 -30.46 8.15
N ARG A 396 0.49 -29.57 7.95
CA ARG A 396 1.84 -29.84 7.46
C ARG A 396 1.84 -30.69 6.18
N LEU A 397 1.38 -30.06 5.11
CA LEU A 397 1.31 -30.68 3.79
C LEU A 397 2.28 -30.01 2.81
N ASP A 398 2.75 -30.82 1.88
CA ASP A 398 3.14 -30.34 0.56
C ASP A 398 1.99 -30.63 -0.39
N TYR A 399 1.54 -29.64 -1.15
CA TYR A 399 0.43 -29.81 -2.10
C TYR A 399 0.55 -28.87 -3.29
N SER A 400 -0.09 -29.27 -4.39
CA SER A 400 -0.19 -28.39 -5.55
C SER A 400 -1.55 -28.45 -6.23
N PHE A 401 -1.97 -27.30 -6.75
CA PHE A 401 -3.18 -27.14 -7.55
C PHE A 401 -2.86 -26.46 -8.89
N SER A 402 -3.66 -26.74 -9.90
CA SER A 402 -3.56 -26.10 -11.22
C SER A 402 -4.93 -25.90 -11.85
N GLY A 403 -4.95 -25.29 -13.05
CA GLY A 403 -6.17 -25.09 -13.82
C GLY A 403 -6.87 -23.77 -13.48
N SER A 404 -8.02 -23.54 -14.12
CA SER A 404 -8.78 -22.31 -13.90
C SER A 404 -9.28 -22.27 -12.47
N ASN A 405 -9.09 -21.14 -11.78
CA ASN A 405 -9.42 -20.98 -10.38
C ASN A 405 -8.78 -22.05 -9.47
N LEU A 406 -7.65 -22.63 -9.91
CA LEU A 406 -6.94 -23.72 -9.23
C LEU A 406 -7.85 -24.93 -8.96
N SER A 407 -8.66 -25.30 -9.96
CA SER A 407 -9.69 -26.34 -9.85
C SER A 407 -9.19 -27.79 -9.88
N THR A 408 -7.89 -28.02 -10.04
CA THR A 408 -7.33 -29.38 -10.17
C THR A 408 -6.29 -29.61 -9.08
N LEU A 409 -6.54 -30.57 -8.18
CA LEU A 409 -5.51 -31.08 -7.28
C LEU A 409 -4.48 -31.88 -8.10
N VAL A 410 -3.21 -31.47 -8.06
CA VAL A 410 -2.13 -32.08 -8.86
C VAL A 410 -1.33 -33.06 -8.03
N SER A 411 -0.91 -32.67 -6.83
CA SER A 411 -0.16 -33.53 -5.92
C SER A 411 -0.43 -33.20 -4.46
N THR A 412 -0.16 -34.16 -3.58
CA THR A 412 -0.07 -33.96 -2.13
C THR A 412 0.89 -34.97 -1.50
N SER A 413 1.52 -34.58 -0.39
CA SER A 413 2.29 -35.47 0.49
C SER A 413 1.42 -36.42 1.32
N SER A 414 0.11 -36.18 1.42
CA SER A 414 -0.83 -36.97 2.22
C SER A 414 -2.09 -37.35 1.41
N PRO A 415 -1.95 -38.18 0.35
CA PRO A 415 -3.05 -38.56 -0.54
C PRO A 415 -4.18 -39.32 0.17
N GLU A 416 -3.94 -39.88 1.34
CA GLU A 416 -4.96 -40.50 2.19
C GLU A 416 -5.88 -39.47 2.89
N GLN A 417 -5.43 -38.22 3.04
CA GLN A 417 -6.20 -37.15 3.67
C GLN A 417 -6.73 -36.15 2.64
N LEU A 418 -5.86 -35.66 1.76
CA LEU A 418 -6.19 -34.69 0.72
C LEU A 418 -6.28 -35.40 -0.64
N ASN A 419 -7.49 -35.67 -1.09
CA ASN A 419 -7.74 -36.27 -2.40
C ASN A 419 -9.11 -35.87 -2.95
N THR A 420 -9.38 -36.24 -4.20
CA THR A 420 -10.61 -35.88 -4.89
C THR A 420 -11.88 -36.57 -4.36
N SER A 421 -11.74 -37.64 -3.57
CA SER A 421 -12.89 -38.24 -2.87
C SER A 421 -13.30 -37.43 -1.62
N VAL A 422 -12.37 -36.65 -1.06
CA VAL A 422 -12.58 -35.81 0.12
C VAL A 422 -13.04 -34.41 -0.27
N ILE A 423 -12.27 -33.72 -1.11
CA ILE A 423 -12.57 -32.32 -1.49
C ILE A 423 -13.33 -32.19 -2.82
N GLY A 424 -13.62 -33.31 -3.49
CA GLY A 424 -14.24 -33.33 -4.81
C GLY A 424 -13.25 -33.13 -5.96
N ASN A 425 -13.77 -33.15 -7.18
CA ASN A 425 -13.00 -32.99 -8.42
C ASN A 425 -12.82 -31.53 -8.86
N SER A 426 -13.31 -30.57 -8.08
CA SER A 426 -13.34 -29.15 -8.43
C SER A 426 -12.21 -28.35 -7.76
N GLY A 427 -11.28 -29.01 -7.08
CA GLY A 427 -10.11 -28.39 -6.46
C GLY A 427 -10.51 -27.23 -5.56
N LEU A 428 -9.89 -26.05 -5.72
CA LEU A 428 -10.15 -24.89 -4.88
C LEU A 428 -11.36 -24.03 -5.29
N SER A 429 -11.95 -24.28 -6.46
CA SER A 429 -13.06 -23.46 -6.99
C SER A 429 -14.37 -23.44 -6.17
N PRO A 430 -14.68 -24.45 -5.32
CA PRO A 430 -15.89 -24.42 -4.47
C PRO A 430 -15.75 -23.65 -3.15
N PHE A 431 -14.62 -23.01 -2.89
CA PHE A 431 -14.32 -22.41 -1.58
C PHE A 431 -14.31 -20.88 -1.62
N SER A 432 -14.81 -20.27 -0.52
CA SER A 432 -14.81 -18.81 -0.31
C SER A 432 -13.73 -18.35 0.68
N ARG A 433 -13.12 -19.28 1.41
CA ARG A 433 -11.97 -19.00 2.29
C ARG A 433 -10.93 -20.11 2.20
N LEU A 434 -9.67 -19.70 2.14
CA LEU A 434 -8.48 -20.54 2.26
C LEU A 434 -7.59 -19.96 3.33
N SER A 435 -7.10 -20.80 4.24
CA SER A 435 -6.13 -20.38 5.25
C SER A 435 -5.02 -21.41 5.43
N SER A 436 -3.86 -20.93 5.89
CA SER A 436 -2.76 -21.73 6.39
C SER A 436 -2.32 -21.12 7.72
N ASN A 437 -2.14 -21.93 8.76
CA ASN A 437 -1.71 -21.45 10.06
C ASN A 437 -0.58 -22.31 10.62
N ASN A 438 0.64 -21.90 10.33
CA ASN A 438 1.84 -22.58 10.80
C ASN A 438 2.29 -22.09 12.19
N GLY A 439 1.61 -21.10 12.78
CA GLY A 439 1.82 -20.65 14.15
C GLY A 439 1.59 -21.79 15.14
N ARG A 440 2.67 -22.27 15.77
CA ARG A 440 2.64 -23.46 16.65
C ARG A 440 3.22 -23.20 18.04
N TRP A 441 3.31 -21.95 18.47
CA TRP A 441 3.63 -21.65 19.87
C TRP A 441 2.39 -21.86 20.74
N ALA A 442 2.60 -22.42 21.94
CA ALA A 442 1.55 -22.58 22.92
C ALA A 442 1.35 -21.26 23.69
N ILE A 443 0.12 -20.76 23.72
CA ILE A 443 -0.28 -19.65 24.59
C ILE A 443 -0.89 -20.29 25.83
N ALA A 444 -0.24 -20.14 26.99
CA ALA A 444 -0.82 -20.59 28.25
C ALA A 444 -1.88 -19.58 28.71
N ASP A 445 -3.16 -19.88 28.44
CA ASP A 445 -4.28 -18.97 28.74
C ASP A 445 -4.53 -18.84 30.25
N GLU A 446 -4.49 -19.97 30.93
CA GLU A 446 -4.73 -20.08 32.37
C GLU A 446 -3.85 -21.19 32.92
N LEU A 447 -3.04 -20.89 33.92
CA LEU A 447 -2.40 -21.88 34.78
C LEU A 447 -3.04 -21.75 36.15
N ARG A 448 -3.84 -22.74 36.56
CA ARG A 448 -4.42 -22.71 37.91
C ARG A 448 -3.32 -22.92 38.94
N VAL A 449 -3.25 -22.02 39.92
CA VAL A 449 -2.36 -22.15 41.06
C VAL A 449 -2.85 -23.33 41.90
N PRO A 450 -2.09 -24.44 42.00
CA PRO A 450 -2.51 -25.57 42.80
C PRO A 450 -2.54 -25.20 44.29
N THR A 451 -3.56 -25.68 44.99
CA THR A 451 -3.60 -25.68 46.45
C THR A 451 -2.81 -26.87 47.00
N ASN A 452 -2.54 -26.90 48.31
CA ASN A 452 -1.81 -28.01 48.96
C ASN A 452 -2.50 -29.39 48.83
N ALA A 453 -3.73 -29.44 48.30
CA ALA A 453 -4.47 -30.67 48.03
C ALA A 453 -4.32 -31.18 46.58
N ASP A 454 -3.78 -30.36 45.67
CA ASP A 454 -3.76 -30.67 44.25
C ASP A 454 -2.50 -31.46 43.86
N LYS A 455 -2.68 -32.65 43.28
CA LYS A 455 -1.59 -33.51 42.78
C LYS A 455 -1.18 -33.21 41.34
N LYS A 456 -1.89 -32.31 40.66
CA LYS A 456 -1.68 -31.94 39.25
C LYS A 456 -2.00 -30.46 39.04
N ILE A 457 -1.27 -29.83 38.12
CA ILE A 457 -1.59 -28.48 37.62
C ILE A 457 -2.54 -28.65 36.44
N HIS A 458 -3.65 -27.92 36.46
CA HIS A 458 -4.59 -27.83 35.35
C HIS A 458 -4.41 -26.49 34.66
N GLY A 459 -4.33 -26.50 33.33
CA GLY A 459 -4.23 -25.28 32.55
C GLY A 459 -4.89 -25.43 31.20
N ARG A 460 -5.26 -24.29 30.62
CA ARG A 460 -5.75 -24.18 29.24
C ARG A 460 -4.62 -23.61 28.38
N VAL A 461 -4.42 -24.22 27.22
CA VAL A 461 -3.42 -23.78 26.25
C VAL A 461 -4.16 -23.50 24.95
N SER A 462 -4.05 -22.30 24.42
CA SER A 462 -4.50 -21.96 23.07
C SER A 462 -3.34 -22.02 22.08
N LEU A 463 -3.68 -22.24 20.82
CA LEU A 463 -2.77 -22.07 19.68
C LEU A 463 -3.10 -20.76 18.98
N PRO A 464 -2.09 -19.98 18.52
CA PRO A 464 -2.33 -18.75 17.77
C PRO A 464 -3.07 -19.06 16.46
N VAL A 465 -3.89 -18.12 16.01
CA VAL A 465 -4.42 -18.01 14.65
C VAL A 465 -3.86 -16.72 14.08
N GLY A 466 -2.80 -16.84 13.28
CA GLY A 466 -2.07 -15.66 12.83
C GLY A 466 -1.29 -15.00 13.96
N LEU A 467 -1.35 -13.66 14.04
CA LEU A 467 -0.63 -12.87 15.04
C LEU A 467 -1.52 -12.43 16.22
N ASP A 468 -2.80 -12.13 15.95
CA ASP A 468 -3.67 -11.42 16.90
C ASP A 468 -4.80 -12.27 17.49
N ASP A 469 -5.02 -13.49 16.99
CA ASP A 469 -6.10 -14.37 17.44
C ASP A 469 -5.55 -15.70 17.99
N SER A 470 -6.38 -16.44 18.73
CA SER A 470 -6.01 -17.74 19.30
C SER A 470 -7.23 -18.67 19.46
N ARG A 471 -6.98 -19.97 19.38
CA ARG A 471 -7.99 -21.01 19.54
C ARG A 471 -7.61 -22.00 20.65
N PRO A 472 -8.54 -22.33 21.57
CA PRO A 472 -8.33 -23.33 22.64
C PRO A 472 -7.93 -24.71 22.16
#